data_AF-A0A497QBR3-F1
#
_entry.id   AF-A0A497QBR3-F1
#
_cell.length_a   1.000
_cell.length_b   1.000
_cell.length_c   1.000
_cell.angle_alpha   90.00
_cell.angle_beta   90.00
_cell.angle_gamma   90.00
#
_symmetry.space_group_name_H-M   'P 1'
#
loop_
_entity.id
_entity.type
_entity.pdbx_description
1 polymer ?
#
loop_
_entity_poly.entity_id
_entity_poly.type
_entity_poly.pdbx_seq_one_letter_code
_entity_poly.pdbx_strand_id
1 'polypeptide(L)'
;MAEMEESKSEEKKDASLEEVIEKLKESLSTLSTNIRDTIVYLGRLRESVQSVMNVLPKIEALKSLAEKLEIAKPPVTEAPTPPTEAPPAPPVEQKPVPSAPSMEPPKPEKPISIPAPAMPTVSEPVPPKKEPTVRVDATSYFVNEALNEVVRVAQNGAPAEEVAKLLINARDKIMQKVPYSLAYHEMRSFASKLEELKTAPLPSGLLTELIEKVEEWKRRLSK
;
A
#
# COMPACT_ATOMS: atom_id res chain seq x y z
N MET A 1 45.30 33.66 41.40
CA MET A 1 44.87 32.44 40.65
C MET A 1 43.36 32.20 40.68
N ALA A 2 42.57 32.88 41.53
CA ALA A 2 41.11 32.70 41.56
C ALA A 2 40.34 33.40 40.41
N GLU A 3 40.85 34.52 39.88
CA GLU A 3 40.14 35.31 38.85
C GLU A 3 40.15 34.65 37.46
N MET A 4 41.05 33.69 37.20
CA MET A 4 41.16 33.04 35.88
C MET A 4 40.16 31.88 35.69
N GLU A 5 39.60 31.34 36.76
CA GLU A 5 38.55 30.31 36.65
C GLU A 5 37.17 30.92 36.41
N GLU A 6 36.88 32.10 36.97
CA GLU A 6 35.56 32.74 36.88
C GLU A 6 35.21 33.16 35.45
N SER A 7 36.16 33.77 34.72
CA SER A 7 35.97 34.13 33.30
C SER A 7 35.76 32.92 32.38
N LYS A 8 36.39 31.78 32.68
CA LYS A 8 36.23 30.55 31.88
C LYS A 8 34.86 29.87 32.11
N SER A 9 34.25 30.10 33.27
CA SER A 9 32.91 29.62 33.60
C SER A 9 31.77 30.51 33.08
N GLU A 10 31.99 31.83 32.91
CA GLU A 10 31.01 32.72 32.27
C GLU A 10 30.97 32.50 30.74
N GLU A 11 32.13 32.40 30.09
CA GLU A 11 32.23 32.19 28.63
C GLU A 11 31.56 30.88 28.17
N LYS A 12 31.60 29.82 29.01
CA LYS A 12 30.89 28.56 28.73
C LYS A 12 29.37 28.65 28.92
N LYS A 13 28.88 29.51 29.83
CA LYS A 13 27.44 29.70 30.05
C LYS A 13 26.82 30.49 28.91
N ASP A 14 27.51 31.50 28.40
CA ASP A 14 27.05 32.29 27.25
C ASP A 14 27.00 31.45 25.96
N ALA A 15 28.02 30.61 25.72
CA ALA A 15 28.00 29.65 24.61
C ALA A 15 26.84 28.64 24.71
N SER A 16 26.51 28.20 25.93
CA SER A 16 25.36 27.31 26.17
C SER A 16 24.02 28.00 25.96
N LEU A 17 23.92 29.30 26.25
CA LEU A 17 22.69 30.06 26.09
C LEU A 17 22.43 30.38 24.61
N GLU A 18 23.49 30.70 23.85
CA GLU A 18 23.40 30.93 22.40
C GLU A 18 22.95 29.65 21.67
N GLU A 19 23.46 28.48 22.07
CA GLU A 19 23.02 27.18 21.51
C GLU A 19 21.54 26.92 21.79
N VAL A 20 21.06 27.25 23.00
CA VAL A 20 19.64 27.12 23.36
C VAL A 20 18.79 28.08 22.52
N ILE A 21 19.24 29.31 22.32
CA ILE A 21 18.56 30.32 21.49
C ILE A 21 18.45 29.83 20.04
N GLU A 22 19.52 29.29 19.46
CA GLU A 22 19.49 28.77 18.09
C GLU A 22 18.54 27.57 17.95
N LYS A 23 18.56 26.61 18.89
CA LYS A 23 17.59 25.50 18.91
C LYS A 23 16.15 25.99 19.04
N LEU A 24 15.92 27.06 19.81
CA LEU A 24 14.60 27.65 19.98
C LEU A 24 14.12 28.30 18.67
N LYS A 25 15.00 29.02 17.98
CA LYS A 25 14.71 29.63 16.66
C LYS A 25 14.40 28.57 15.62
N GLU A 26 15.18 27.49 15.58
CA GLU A 26 14.94 26.36 14.68
C GLU A 26 13.59 25.71 14.96
N SER A 27 13.32 25.39 16.24
CA SER A 27 12.04 24.81 16.67
C SER A 27 10.85 25.69 16.31
N LEU A 28 10.97 27.01 16.49
CA LEU A 28 9.92 27.97 16.16
C LEU A 28 9.70 28.06 14.64
N SER A 29 10.77 28.02 13.84
CA SER A 29 10.72 28.00 12.38
C SER A 29 10.00 26.74 11.86
N THR A 30 10.33 25.57 12.42
CA THR A 30 9.66 24.30 12.12
C THR A 30 8.18 24.36 12.49
N LEU A 31 7.85 24.84 13.69
CA LEU A 31 6.46 24.96 14.13
C LEU A 31 5.66 25.91 13.23
N SER A 32 6.24 27.06 12.87
CA SER A 32 5.62 28.04 11.97
C SER A 32 5.31 27.44 10.59
N THR A 33 6.25 26.64 10.06
CA THR A 33 6.08 25.92 8.79
C THR A 33 4.94 24.89 8.89
N ASN A 34 4.94 24.07 9.94
CA ASN A 34 3.90 23.07 10.16
C ASN A 34 2.50 23.70 10.29
N ILE A 35 2.39 24.83 10.98
CA ILE A 35 1.12 25.57 11.11
C ILE A 35 0.67 26.06 9.73
N ARG A 36 1.57 26.67 8.96
CA ARG A 36 1.26 27.15 7.60
C ARG A 36 0.77 26.02 6.70
N ASP A 37 1.45 24.89 6.71
CA ASP A 37 1.09 23.72 5.90
C ASP A 37 -0.26 23.13 6.31
N THR A 38 -0.54 23.10 7.62
CA THR A 38 -1.83 22.67 8.15
C THR A 38 -2.96 23.57 7.66
N ILE A 39 -2.75 24.90 7.66
CA ILE A 39 -3.75 25.86 7.16
C ILE A 39 -4.01 25.63 5.67
N VAL A 40 -2.97 25.42 4.86
CA VAL A 40 -3.11 25.13 3.43
C VAL A 40 -3.87 23.82 3.21
N TYR A 41 -3.54 22.77 3.97
CA TYR A 41 -4.25 21.49 3.89
C TYR A 41 -5.73 21.63 4.22
N LEU A 42 -6.08 22.35 5.29
CA LEU A 42 -7.46 22.61 5.68
C LEU A 42 -8.22 23.42 4.61
N GLY A 43 -7.55 24.37 3.94
CA GLY A 43 -8.11 25.10 2.80
C GLY A 43 -8.49 24.18 1.64
N ARG A 44 -7.58 23.29 1.23
CA ARG A 44 -7.84 22.30 0.16
C ARG A 44 -8.94 21.30 0.56
N LEU A 45 -8.99 20.90 1.83
CA LEU A 45 -10.04 20.02 2.33
C LEU A 45 -11.41 20.71 2.26
N ARG A 46 -11.49 22.00 2.63
CA ARG A 46 -12.70 22.80 2.52
C ARG A 46 -13.18 22.88 1.06
N GLU A 47 -12.28 23.10 0.10
CA GLU A 47 -12.62 23.10 -1.33
C GLU A 47 -13.16 21.74 -1.80
N SER A 48 -12.56 20.64 -1.34
CA SER A 48 -13.00 19.28 -1.64
C SER A 48 -14.41 19.02 -1.10
N VAL A 49 -14.69 19.40 0.15
CA VAL A 49 -16.02 19.30 0.76
C VAL A 49 -17.04 20.14 -0.01
N GLN A 50 -16.67 21.36 -0.40
CA GLN A 50 -17.54 22.23 -1.19
C GLN A 50 -17.87 21.61 -2.57
N SER A 51 -16.89 20.97 -3.22
CA SER A 51 -17.10 20.25 -4.47
C SER A 51 -18.11 19.11 -4.29
N VAL A 52 -17.96 18.29 -3.25
CA VAL A 52 -18.93 17.23 -2.93
C VAL A 52 -20.32 17.81 -2.68
N MET A 53 -20.43 18.88 -1.90
CA MET A 53 -21.70 19.57 -1.65
C MET A 53 -22.35 20.09 -2.94
N ASN A 54 -21.57 20.52 -3.93
CA ASN A 54 -22.09 20.98 -5.22
C ASN A 54 -22.55 19.83 -6.13
N VAL A 55 -22.00 18.62 -5.95
CA VAL A 55 -22.34 17.43 -6.76
C VAL A 55 -23.54 16.68 -6.18
N LEU A 56 -23.73 16.69 -4.85
CA LEU A 56 -24.84 16.00 -4.18
C LEU A 56 -26.23 16.33 -4.78
N PRO A 57 -26.61 17.60 -5.01
CA PRO A 57 -27.90 17.93 -5.62
C PRO A 57 -28.05 17.37 -7.05
N LYS A 58 -26.94 17.27 -7.81
CA LYS A 58 -26.95 16.73 -9.18
C LYS A 58 -27.19 15.22 -9.17
N ILE A 59 -26.61 14.51 -8.19
CA ILE A 59 -26.85 13.07 -8.01
C ILE A 59 -28.33 12.82 -7.65
N GLU A 60 -28.91 13.62 -6.76
CA GLU A 60 -30.32 13.49 -6.38
C GLU A 60 -31.26 13.77 -7.58
N ALA A 61 -30.94 14.76 -8.40
CA ALA A 61 -31.67 15.06 -9.62
C ALA A 61 -31.59 13.93 -10.66
N LEU A 62 -30.40 13.31 -10.82
CA LEU A 62 -30.22 12.16 -11.71
C LEU A 62 -30.99 10.94 -11.21
N LYS A 63 -31.01 10.70 -9.90
CA LYS A 63 -31.79 9.62 -9.27
C LYS A 63 -33.29 9.81 -9.54
N SER A 64 -33.79 11.04 -9.38
CA SER A 64 -35.19 11.39 -9.66
C SER A 64 -35.55 11.21 -11.15
N LEU A 65 -34.60 11.47 -12.06
CA LEU A 65 -34.81 11.29 -13.51
C LEU A 65 -34.82 9.80 -13.90
N ALA A 66 -33.94 9.00 -13.30
CA ALA A 66 -33.90 7.55 -13.51
C ALA A 66 -35.20 6.88 -13.04
N GLU A 67 -35.73 7.28 -11.88
CA GLU A 67 -37.00 6.77 -11.36
C GLU A 67 -38.20 7.17 -12.24
N LYS A 68 -38.17 8.37 -12.85
CA LYS A 68 -39.18 8.79 -13.85
C LYS A 68 -39.13 8.01 -15.17
N LEU A 69 -37.95 7.57 -15.61
CA LEU A 69 -37.80 6.80 -16.85
C LEU A 69 -38.32 5.37 -16.72
N GLU A 70 -38.25 4.78 -15.52
CA GLU A 70 -38.77 3.43 -15.27
C GLU A 70 -40.31 3.35 -15.39
N ILE A 71 -41.00 4.47 -15.15
CA ILE A 71 -42.46 4.61 -15.27
C ILE A 71 -42.91 4.77 -16.74
N ALA A 72 -41.99 5.11 -17.66
CA ALA A 72 -42.28 5.38 -19.06
C ALA A 72 -42.04 4.19 -20.02
N LYS A 73 -42.05 2.95 -19.51
CA LYS A 73 -42.07 1.75 -20.37
C LYS A 73 -43.47 1.62 -21.00
N PRO A 74 -43.63 1.69 -22.33
CA PRO A 74 -44.95 1.57 -22.96
C PRO A 74 -45.50 0.14 -22.77
N PRO A 75 -46.82 -0.03 -22.63
CA PRO A 75 -47.42 -1.35 -22.53
C PRO A 75 -47.18 -2.09 -23.85
N VAL A 76 -46.59 -3.28 -23.75
CA VAL A 76 -46.44 -4.20 -24.89
C VAL A 76 -47.85 -4.50 -25.41
N THR A 77 -48.16 -3.95 -26.58
CA THR A 77 -49.42 -4.19 -27.29
C THR A 77 -49.35 -5.61 -27.84
N GLU A 78 -50.11 -6.54 -27.25
CA GLU A 78 -50.29 -7.89 -27.78
C GLU A 78 -50.94 -7.80 -29.18
N ALA A 79 -50.25 -8.33 -30.19
CA ALA A 79 -50.78 -8.57 -31.53
C ALA A 79 -51.01 -10.10 -31.71
N PRO A 80 -51.97 -10.51 -32.55
CA PRO A 80 -52.73 -11.74 -32.38
C PRO A 80 -52.03 -13.01 -32.90
N THR A 81 -52.22 -14.11 -32.16
CA THR A 81 -51.86 -15.50 -32.51
C THR A 81 -52.60 -16.04 -33.75
N PRO A 82 -51.94 -16.84 -34.61
CA PRO A 82 -52.61 -17.81 -35.48
C PRO A 82 -52.65 -19.23 -34.85
N PRO A 83 -53.59 -20.10 -35.25
CA PRO A 83 -53.87 -21.36 -34.54
C PRO A 83 -53.26 -22.62 -35.17
N THR A 84 -53.18 -23.69 -34.34
CA THR A 84 -53.13 -25.15 -34.68
C THR A 84 -51.72 -25.68 -35.07
N GLU A 85 -51.13 -26.73 -34.47
CA GLU A 85 -51.58 -28.14 -34.38
C GLU A 85 -50.77 -28.95 -33.30
N ALA A 86 -51.22 -30.17 -33.00
CA ALA A 86 -51.02 -31.07 -31.84
C ALA A 86 -49.59 -31.49 -31.35
N PRO A 87 -49.46 -32.07 -30.12
CA PRO A 87 -48.19 -32.32 -29.42
C PRO A 87 -47.64 -33.77 -29.56
N PRO A 88 -46.34 -33.99 -29.25
CA PRO A 88 -45.92 -35.22 -28.58
C PRO A 88 -45.01 -35.02 -27.34
N ALA A 89 -44.94 -36.10 -26.57
CA ALA A 89 -44.56 -36.28 -25.16
C ALA A 89 -43.10 -35.95 -24.75
N PRO A 90 -42.84 -35.76 -23.43
CA PRO A 90 -41.52 -35.49 -22.87
C PRO A 90 -40.61 -36.74 -22.83
N PRO A 91 -39.27 -36.58 -22.86
CA PRO A 91 -38.33 -37.69 -22.69
C PRO A 91 -38.29 -38.18 -21.24
N VAL A 92 -38.29 -39.51 -21.08
CA VAL A 92 -38.12 -40.24 -19.83
C VAL A 92 -36.62 -40.27 -19.47
N GLU A 93 -36.19 -39.55 -18.42
CA GLU A 93 -34.88 -39.76 -17.80
C GLU A 93 -34.91 -41.00 -16.91
N GLN A 94 -34.01 -41.95 -17.20
CA GLN A 94 -33.85 -43.20 -16.47
C GLN A 94 -33.09 -42.99 -15.16
N LYS A 95 -33.53 -43.75 -14.14
CA LYS A 95 -32.98 -43.85 -12.79
C LYS A 95 -31.58 -44.52 -12.72
N PRO A 96 -30.90 -44.44 -11.56
CA PRO A 96 -29.47 -44.74 -11.36
C PRO A 96 -29.23 -46.16 -10.82
N VAL A 97 -28.04 -46.73 -11.07
CA VAL A 97 -27.47 -47.85 -10.29
C VAL A 97 -25.92 -47.94 -10.51
N PRO A 98 -25.13 -48.72 -9.73
CA PRO A 98 -24.34 -48.20 -8.61
C PRO A 98 -22.85 -48.66 -8.62
N SER A 99 -22.17 -48.31 -7.53
CA SER A 99 -20.86 -48.72 -7.01
C SER A 99 -20.25 -50.07 -7.43
N ALA A 100 -18.92 -50.04 -7.65
CA ALA A 100 -18.01 -51.18 -7.52
C ALA A 100 -16.66 -50.73 -6.92
N PRO A 101 -15.90 -51.62 -6.26
CA PRO A 101 -15.25 -51.30 -4.98
C PRO A 101 -13.72 -51.17 -5.00
N SER A 102 -13.27 -50.48 -3.96
CA SER A 102 -11.99 -50.50 -3.24
C SER A 102 -10.97 -51.61 -3.60
N MET A 103 -9.73 -51.19 -3.86
CA MET A 103 -8.55 -52.02 -3.65
C MET A 103 -7.63 -51.39 -2.58
N GLU A 104 -7.35 -52.22 -1.59
CA GLU A 104 -6.48 -52.03 -0.43
C GLU A 104 -4.99 -51.89 -0.82
N PRO A 105 -4.17 -51.12 -0.07
CA PRO A 105 -2.73 -51.01 -0.29
C PRO A 105 -1.96 -52.17 0.38
N PRO A 106 -0.87 -52.70 -0.20
CA PRO A 106 -0.08 -53.74 0.44
C PRO A 106 0.80 -53.21 1.59
N LYS A 107 0.83 -54.02 2.66
CA LYS A 107 1.55 -53.89 3.95
C LYS A 107 3.09 -54.07 3.83
N PRO A 108 3.88 -53.69 4.85
CA PRO A 108 5.33 -53.61 4.81
C PRO A 108 6.02 -54.93 5.19
N GLU A 109 7.17 -55.20 4.57
CA GLU A 109 8.08 -56.27 4.99
C GLU A 109 9.20 -55.74 5.90
N LYS A 110 9.59 -56.59 6.87
CA LYS A 110 10.51 -56.35 7.98
C LYS A 110 11.96 -56.79 7.64
N PRO A 111 12.96 -56.48 8.47
CA PRO A 111 14.31 -56.12 8.04
C PRO A 111 15.25 -57.32 7.87
N ILE A 112 16.19 -57.20 6.94
CA ILE A 112 17.34 -58.11 6.84
C ILE A 112 18.54 -57.41 7.48
N SER A 113 18.98 -57.99 8.60
CA SER A 113 20.16 -57.59 9.36
C SER A 113 21.41 -58.15 8.69
N ILE A 114 22.36 -57.30 8.32
CA ILE A 114 23.67 -57.69 7.76
C ILE A 114 24.78 -57.01 8.60
N PRO A 115 25.86 -57.72 9.00
CA PRO A 115 26.93 -57.16 9.82
C PRO A 115 27.71 -56.06 9.09
N ALA A 116 28.04 -55.00 9.83
CA ALA A 116 28.68 -53.78 9.31
C ALA A 116 30.11 -54.02 8.80
N PRO A 117 30.48 -53.52 7.61
CA PRO A 117 31.87 -53.24 7.27
C PRO A 117 32.33 -51.96 8.00
N ALA A 118 33.53 -51.98 8.58
CA ALA A 118 34.15 -50.81 9.17
C ALA A 118 34.34 -49.71 8.12
N MET A 119 33.61 -48.61 8.24
CA MET A 119 33.80 -47.43 7.42
C MET A 119 34.84 -46.49 8.06
N PRO A 120 35.68 -45.82 7.26
CA PRO A 120 36.67 -44.86 7.73
C PRO A 120 35.96 -43.70 8.43
N THR A 121 36.54 -43.21 9.53
CA THR A 121 36.11 -41.99 10.22
C THR A 121 36.11 -40.82 9.25
N VAL A 122 34.95 -40.53 8.67
CA VAL A 122 34.67 -39.26 8.00
C VAL A 122 34.41 -38.26 9.12
N SER A 123 35.28 -37.26 9.23
CA SER A 123 35.04 -36.11 10.08
C SER A 123 33.65 -35.55 9.81
N GLU A 124 32.87 -35.38 10.86
CA GLU A 124 31.56 -34.71 10.84
C GLU A 124 31.67 -33.43 10.01
N PRO A 125 30.82 -33.21 8.99
CA PRO A 125 30.76 -31.91 8.36
C PRO A 125 30.33 -30.92 9.44
N VAL A 126 31.17 -29.91 9.67
CA VAL A 126 30.86 -28.76 10.51
C VAL A 126 29.46 -28.29 10.09
N PRO A 127 28.47 -28.25 11.00
CA PRO A 127 27.13 -27.84 10.63
C PRO A 127 27.22 -26.48 9.94
N PRO A 128 26.57 -26.29 8.78
CA PRO A 128 26.65 -25.03 8.07
C PRO A 128 26.29 -23.93 9.06
N LYS A 129 27.22 -22.97 9.20
CA LYS A 129 27.04 -21.75 9.96
C LYS A 129 25.64 -21.25 9.60
N LYS A 130 24.67 -21.31 10.53
CA LYS A 130 23.32 -20.83 10.27
C LYS A 130 23.48 -19.41 9.74
N GLU A 131 23.21 -19.22 8.45
CA GLU A 131 23.06 -17.89 7.90
C GLU A 131 22.06 -17.17 8.80
N PRO A 132 22.31 -15.91 9.17
CA PRO A 132 21.34 -15.17 9.96
C PRO A 132 20.04 -15.21 9.16
N THR A 133 19.06 -15.97 9.65
CA THR A 133 17.72 -15.94 9.11
C THR A 133 17.24 -14.53 9.42
N VAL A 134 17.38 -13.63 8.44
CA VAL A 134 16.87 -12.28 8.52
C VAL A 134 15.37 -12.45 8.64
N ARG A 135 14.86 -12.37 9.87
CA ARG A 135 13.43 -12.25 10.12
C ARG A 135 13.05 -10.89 9.59
N VAL A 136 12.75 -10.81 8.30
CA VAL A 136 12.13 -9.65 7.71
C VAL A 136 10.76 -9.55 8.37
N ASP A 137 10.56 -8.52 9.17
CA ASP A 137 9.25 -8.22 9.76
C ASP A 137 8.21 -8.16 8.63
N ALA A 138 7.06 -8.80 8.82
CA ALA A 138 5.98 -8.82 7.82
C ALA A 138 5.54 -7.40 7.43
N THR A 139 5.65 -6.45 8.38
CA THR A 139 5.41 -5.02 8.17
C THR A 139 6.41 -4.43 7.19
N SER A 140 7.70 -4.71 7.38
CA SER A 140 8.78 -4.26 6.50
C SER A 140 8.62 -4.82 5.08
N TYR A 141 8.28 -6.10 4.95
CA TYR A 141 8.01 -6.69 3.64
C TYR A 141 6.89 -5.96 2.92
N PHE A 142 5.76 -5.73 3.59
CA PHE A 142 4.59 -5.07 3.03
C PHE A 142 4.87 -3.61 2.61
N VAL A 143 5.56 -2.84 3.46
CA VAL A 143 5.96 -1.46 3.16
C VAL A 143 6.88 -1.41 1.95
N ASN A 144 7.88 -2.30 1.91
CA ASN A 144 8.83 -2.36 0.80
C ASN A 144 8.15 -2.74 -0.51
N GLU A 145 7.26 -3.72 -0.52
CA GLU A 145 6.50 -4.13 -1.71
C GLU A 145 5.69 -2.97 -2.28
N ALA A 146 4.92 -2.27 -1.44
CA ALA A 146 4.09 -1.15 -1.88
C ALA A 146 4.89 0.02 -2.46
N LEU A 147 6.04 0.36 -1.85
CA LEU A 147 6.86 1.51 -2.28
C LEU A 147 7.82 1.17 -3.42
N ASN A 148 8.29 -0.07 -3.53
CA ASN A 148 9.12 -0.51 -4.66
C ASN A 148 8.38 -0.40 -5.99
N GLU A 149 7.08 -0.70 -5.98
CA GLU A 149 6.26 -0.61 -7.18
C GLU A 149 6.18 0.83 -7.72
N VAL A 150 6.11 1.83 -6.82
CA VAL A 150 6.14 3.25 -7.19
C VAL A 150 7.43 3.61 -7.92
N VAL A 151 8.58 3.22 -7.35
CA VAL A 151 9.90 3.48 -7.95
C VAL A 151 10.05 2.80 -9.29
N ARG A 152 9.64 1.52 -9.39
CA ARG A 152 9.73 0.74 -10.61
C ARG A 152 8.94 1.40 -11.75
N VAL A 153 7.69 1.80 -11.48
CA VAL A 153 6.83 2.46 -12.48
C VAL A 153 7.41 3.81 -12.90
N ALA A 154 7.93 4.59 -11.95
CA ALA A 154 8.60 5.87 -12.26
C ALA A 154 9.86 5.69 -13.12
N GLN A 155 10.69 4.69 -12.82
CA GLN A 155 11.91 4.37 -13.58
C GLN A 155 11.61 3.89 -15.00
N ASN A 156 10.47 3.25 -15.20
CA ASN A 156 10.00 2.83 -16.53
C ASN A 156 9.46 3.99 -17.38
N GLY A 157 9.53 5.23 -16.88
CA GLY A 157 9.11 6.42 -17.62
C GLY A 157 7.60 6.66 -17.63
N ALA A 158 6.88 6.12 -16.64
CA ALA A 158 5.46 6.41 -16.50
C ALA A 158 5.19 7.92 -16.31
N PRO A 159 4.00 8.40 -16.73
CA PRO A 159 3.59 9.78 -16.51
C PRO A 159 3.60 10.16 -15.03
N ALA A 160 3.93 11.42 -14.71
CA ALA A 160 3.99 11.90 -13.33
C ALA A 160 2.65 11.73 -12.60
N GLU A 161 1.53 11.92 -13.31
CA GLU A 161 0.18 11.69 -12.77
C GLU A 161 -0.07 10.24 -12.37
N GLU A 162 0.43 9.27 -13.15
CA GLU A 162 0.29 7.85 -12.84
C GLU A 162 1.13 7.46 -11.62
N VAL A 163 2.37 7.95 -11.55
CA VAL A 163 3.25 7.76 -10.38
C VAL A 163 2.64 8.38 -9.13
N ALA A 164 2.01 9.56 -9.24
CA ALA A 164 1.30 10.20 -8.13
C ALA A 164 0.14 9.34 -7.60
N LYS A 165 -0.73 8.84 -8.49
CA LYS A 165 -1.83 7.95 -8.13
C LYS A 165 -1.33 6.68 -7.46
N LEU A 166 -0.25 6.11 -7.98
CA LEU A 166 0.36 4.90 -7.42
C LEU A 166 0.94 5.16 -6.02
N LEU A 167 1.60 6.30 -5.82
CA LEU A 167 2.13 6.71 -4.52
C LEU A 167 1.03 6.92 -3.47
N ILE A 168 -0.10 7.53 -3.86
CA ILE A 168 -1.26 7.69 -2.96
C ILE A 168 -1.88 6.33 -2.61
N ASN A 169 -2.00 5.42 -3.59
CA ASN A 169 -2.52 4.08 -3.33
C ASN A 169 -1.58 3.28 -2.41
N ALA A 170 -0.26 3.39 -2.61
CA ALA A 170 0.73 2.81 -1.71
C ALA A 170 0.60 3.38 -0.29
N ARG A 171 0.47 4.70 -0.14
CA ARG A 171 0.20 5.36 1.15
C ARG A 171 -1.00 4.75 1.85
N ASP A 172 -2.12 4.64 1.16
CA ASP A 172 -3.38 4.18 1.75
C ASP A 172 -3.32 2.71 2.16
N LYS A 173 -2.70 1.86 1.34
CA LYS A 173 -2.42 0.46 1.70
C LYS A 173 -1.54 0.35 2.94
N ILE A 174 -0.48 1.15 3.01
CA ILE A 174 0.44 1.14 4.17
C ILE A 174 -0.27 1.64 5.43
N MET A 175 -1.05 2.72 5.33
CA MET A 175 -1.78 3.30 6.45
C MET A 175 -2.78 2.34 7.10
N GLN A 176 -3.34 1.39 6.33
CA GLN A 176 -4.22 0.35 6.88
C GLN A 176 -3.51 -0.65 7.79
N LYS A 177 -2.20 -0.84 7.61
CA LYS A 177 -1.38 -1.81 8.36
C LYS A 177 -0.49 -1.15 9.41
N VAL A 178 0.03 0.02 9.10
CA VAL A 178 0.87 0.84 9.95
C VAL A 178 0.10 2.14 10.22
N PRO A 179 -0.55 2.30 11.37
CA PRO A 179 -1.26 3.53 11.66
C PRO A 179 -0.30 4.61 12.18
N TYR A 180 -0.66 5.89 11.98
CA TYR A 180 0.01 7.07 12.57
C TYR A 180 1.50 7.26 12.22
N SER A 181 1.79 7.78 11.02
CA SER A 181 3.13 8.22 10.62
C SER A 181 3.11 9.55 9.88
N LEU A 182 4.08 10.42 10.19
CA LEU A 182 4.32 11.68 9.45
C LEU A 182 4.68 11.43 7.98
N ALA A 183 5.21 10.24 7.64
CA ALA A 183 5.54 9.88 6.27
C ALA A 183 4.31 9.97 5.34
N TYR A 184 3.09 9.75 5.83
CA TYR A 184 1.89 9.84 5.00
C TYR A 184 1.60 11.25 4.49
N HIS A 185 1.94 12.27 5.28
CA HIS A 185 1.83 13.66 4.85
C HIS A 185 2.87 13.97 3.77
N GLU A 186 4.12 13.55 3.98
CA GLU A 186 5.19 13.73 2.98
C GLU A 186 4.87 13.02 1.66
N MET A 187 4.38 11.78 1.71
CA MET A 187 3.95 11.03 0.53
C MET A 187 2.84 11.74 -0.23
N ARG A 188 1.86 12.31 0.49
CA ARG A 188 0.77 13.08 -0.13
C ARG A 188 1.27 14.38 -0.77
N SER A 189 2.12 15.11 -0.07
CA SER A 189 2.72 16.36 -0.59
C SER A 189 3.56 16.09 -1.84
N PHE A 190 4.35 15.00 -1.84
CA PHE A 190 5.14 14.60 -3.00
C PHE A 190 4.24 14.19 -4.17
N ALA A 191 3.16 13.44 -3.93
CA ALA A 191 2.19 13.09 -4.97
C ALA A 191 1.51 14.32 -5.57
N SER A 192 1.15 15.33 -4.77
CA SER A 192 0.63 16.60 -5.31
C SER A 192 1.64 17.32 -6.20
N LYS A 193 2.93 17.35 -5.82
CA LYS A 193 4.01 17.90 -6.66
C LYS A 193 4.12 17.15 -8.00
N LEU A 194 3.89 15.84 -7.99
CA LEU A 194 3.87 15.01 -9.20
C LEU A 194 2.64 15.28 -10.10
N GLU A 195 1.46 15.48 -9.52
CA GLU A 195 0.24 15.80 -10.28
C GLU A 195 0.33 17.15 -11.00
N GLU A 196 1.01 18.13 -10.39
CA GLU A 196 1.19 19.47 -10.96
C GLU A 196 2.04 19.48 -12.23
N LEU A 197 2.99 18.53 -12.35
CA LEU A 197 3.91 18.46 -13.49
C LEU A 197 3.17 18.19 -14.81
N LYS A 198 2.09 17.38 -14.80
CA LYS A 198 1.37 16.92 -16.02
C LYS A 198 2.30 16.47 -17.16
N THR A 199 3.52 16.03 -16.83
CA THR A 199 4.55 15.64 -17.80
C THR A 199 4.65 14.12 -17.92
N ALA A 200 5.10 13.67 -19.08
CA ALA A 200 5.65 12.33 -19.26
C ALA A 200 7.03 12.46 -19.93
N PRO A 201 8.10 11.80 -19.44
CA PRO A 201 8.32 11.13 -18.15
C PRO A 201 8.74 12.10 -17.01
N LEU A 202 8.99 11.59 -15.80
CA LEU A 202 9.55 12.40 -14.70
C LEU A 202 10.92 12.98 -15.08
N PRO A 203 11.21 14.25 -14.76
CA PRO A 203 12.56 14.80 -14.86
C PRO A 203 13.54 13.99 -14.00
N SER A 204 14.76 13.77 -14.49
CA SER A 204 15.78 12.95 -13.81
C SER A 204 16.05 13.36 -12.37
N GLY A 205 16.13 14.67 -12.09
CA GLY A 205 16.30 15.17 -10.72
C GLY A 205 15.14 14.81 -9.79
N LEU A 206 13.91 14.81 -10.31
CA LEU A 206 12.70 14.50 -9.53
C LEU A 206 12.53 12.98 -9.33
N LEU A 207 13.01 12.18 -10.29
CA LEU A 207 13.11 10.73 -10.14
C LEU A 207 14.12 10.35 -9.04
N THR A 208 15.28 11.00 -8.99
CA THR A 208 16.25 10.79 -7.91
C THR A 208 15.65 11.17 -6.56
N GLU A 209 15.00 12.34 -6.46
CA GLU A 209 14.32 12.81 -5.25
C GLU A 209 13.26 11.81 -4.78
N LEU A 210 12.46 11.25 -5.71
CA LEU A 210 11.46 10.22 -5.40
C LEU A 210 12.10 8.95 -4.82
N ILE A 211 13.19 8.47 -5.42
CA ILE A 211 13.89 7.26 -4.96
C ILE A 211 14.43 7.47 -3.54
N GLU A 212 15.09 8.61 -3.28
CA GLU A 212 15.62 8.94 -1.96
C GLU A 212 14.51 9.03 -0.91
N LYS A 213 13.40 9.68 -1.25
CA LYS A 213 12.23 9.80 -0.37
C LYS A 213 11.58 8.46 -0.09
N VAL A 214 11.48 7.58 -1.08
CA VAL A 214 10.96 6.22 -0.90
C VAL A 214 11.84 5.42 0.06
N GLU A 215 13.16 5.46 -0.08
CA GLU A 215 14.07 4.78 0.86
C GLU A 215 14.01 5.36 2.28
N GLU A 216 13.77 6.66 2.41
CA GLU A 216 13.51 7.29 3.68
C GLU A 216 12.20 6.77 4.31
N TRP A 217 11.09 6.78 3.57
CA TRP A 217 9.80 6.31 4.08
C TRP A 217 9.81 4.83 4.44
N LYS A 218 10.46 3.97 3.64
CA LYS A 218 10.66 2.55 3.96
C LYS A 218 11.29 2.39 5.34
N ARG A 219 12.39 3.11 5.61
CA ARG A 219 13.09 3.05 6.91
C ARG A 219 12.25 3.56 8.07
N ARG A 220 11.38 4.55 7.87
CA ARG A 220 10.53 5.10 8.93
C ARG A 220 9.29 4.23 9.20
N LEU A 221 8.73 3.62 8.17
CA LEU A 221 7.48 2.85 8.24
C LEU A 221 7.69 1.35 8.56
N SER A 222 8.94 0.90 8.50
CA SER A 222 9.35 -0.48 8.81
C SER A 222 9.90 -0.65 10.23
N LYS A 223 9.76 0.36 11.10
CA LYS A 223 10.18 0.35 12.51
C LYS A 223 8.96 0.21 13.41
#